data_AF-A0A1A9VSM4-F1
#
_entry.id   AF-A0A1A9VSM4-F1
#
_cell.length_a   1.000
_cell.length_b   1.000
_cell.length_c   1.000
_cell.angle_alpha   90.00
_cell.angle_beta   90.00
_cell.angle_gamma   90.00
#
_symmetry.space_group_name_H-M   'P 1'
#
loop_
_entity.id
_entity.type
_entity.pdbx_description
1 polymer ?
#
loop_
_entity_poly.entity_id
_entity_poly.type
_entity_poly.pdbx_seq_one_letter_code
_entity_poly.pdbx_strand_id
1 'polypeptide(L)'
;MMMVVVLIFAVCWLPFHAYFLLTSCYPAITEAPFIQEIYLLIYWLAMSNSMYNPIIYCWMNSRFRFGFKMFFRWCPFMRVGRDSLHDQSNMTSRYSCSGSPDHNHIKRNVNLSVADAMVSCLNVTFNYIYMLNNDWPFGELYCKISQFIAILTISASVFTLMAISIDRYVAIMKPFKRRRMSKRCNLGIAAVIWIASAIISTPMLLFFTTSHIFTVDGMRTVCYPEWPDGTTNHSRLEYIYNILFMILTYFLPIISMTVTYSRVGFELWGSKAIGEYTPRQVENIKSKRRVSYSKYTSIE
;
A
#
# COMPACT_ATOMS: atom_id res chain seq x y z
N MET A 1 9.29 -9.39 -8.83
CA MET A 1 7.94 -9.12 -8.25
C MET A 1 8.02 -8.18 -7.04
N MET A 2 8.83 -8.45 -6.01
CA MET A 2 8.95 -7.55 -4.86
C MET A 2 9.60 -6.19 -5.21
N MET A 3 10.57 -6.18 -6.13
CA MET A 3 11.16 -4.94 -6.68
C MET A 3 10.16 -4.07 -7.47
N VAL A 4 9.13 -4.68 -8.07
CA VAL A 4 8.12 -3.91 -8.82
C VAL A 4 7.30 -3.03 -7.88
N VAL A 5 7.01 -3.52 -6.67
CA VAL A 5 6.32 -2.73 -5.62
C VAL A 5 7.15 -1.50 -5.25
N VAL A 6 8.47 -1.67 -5.08
CA VAL A 6 9.38 -0.57 -4.72
C VAL A 6 9.45 0.48 -5.83
N LEU A 7 9.52 0.04 -7.10
CA LEU A 7 9.57 0.96 -8.23
C LEU A 7 8.28 1.76 -8.38
N ILE A 8 7.11 1.10 -8.29
CA ILE A 8 5.82 1.79 -8.33
C ILE A 8 5.72 2.80 -7.20
N PHE A 9 6.10 2.40 -5.98
CA PHE A 9 6.14 3.30 -4.84
C PHE A 9 7.05 4.52 -5.10
N ALA A 10 8.29 4.31 -5.55
CA ALA A 10 9.22 5.41 -5.82
C ALA A 10 8.67 6.39 -6.88
N VAL A 11 8.10 5.86 -7.97
CA VAL A 11 7.57 6.68 -9.08
C VAL A 11 6.32 7.44 -8.68
N CYS A 12 5.40 6.83 -7.94
CA CYS A 12 4.15 7.49 -7.53
C CYS A 12 4.38 8.59 -6.49
N TRP A 13 5.35 8.40 -5.58
CA TRP A 13 5.57 9.29 -4.44
C TRP A 13 6.59 10.41 -4.71
N LEU A 14 7.55 10.20 -5.61
CA LEU A 14 8.59 11.21 -5.91
C LEU A 14 8.02 12.57 -6.31
N PRO A 15 7.02 12.68 -7.22
CA PRO A 15 6.49 13.98 -7.64
C PRO A 15 5.86 14.76 -6.47
N PHE A 16 5.23 14.05 -5.53
CA PHE A 16 4.61 14.66 -4.35
C PHE A 16 5.63 15.29 -3.42
N HIS A 17 6.70 14.56 -3.08
CA HIS A 17 7.78 15.12 -2.25
C HIS A 17 8.57 16.21 -2.96
N ALA A 18 8.82 16.03 -4.27
CA ALA A 18 9.49 17.03 -5.08
C ALA A 18 8.69 18.34 -5.15
N TYR A 19 7.36 18.27 -5.27
CA TYR A 19 6.49 19.45 -5.29
C TYR A 19 6.71 20.34 -4.06
N PHE A 20 6.56 19.78 -2.85
CA PHE A 20 6.72 20.57 -1.61
C PHE A 20 8.12 21.14 -1.43
N LEU A 21 9.16 20.43 -1.89
CA LEU A 21 10.52 20.97 -1.86
C LEU A 21 10.74 22.07 -2.88
N LEU A 22 10.23 21.89 -4.10
CA LEU A 22 10.38 22.88 -5.17
C LEU A 22 9.63 24.17 -4.83
N THR A 23 8.42 24.09 -4.27
CA THR A 23 7.69 25.29 -3.83
C THR A 23 8.37 25.97 -2.64
N SER A 24 9.03 25.21 -1.76
CA SER A 24 9.83 25.77 -0.66
C SER A 24 11.12 26.46 -1.15
N CYS A 25 11.78 25.94 -2.20
CA CYS A 25 13.01 26.53 -2.75
C CYS A 25 12.73 27.68 -3.72
N TYR A 26 11.63 27.59 -4.48
CA TYR A 26 11.25 28.55 -5.52
C TYR A 26 9.78 28.95 -5.34
N PRO A 27 9.47 29.82 -4.36
CA PRO A 27 8.10 30.20 -4.06
C PRO A 27 7.38 30.86 -5.24
N ALA A 28 8.12 31.51 -6.15
CA ALA A 28 7.57 32.12 -7.38
C ALA A 28 6.79 31.14 -8.29
N ILE A 29 7.05 29.83 -8.19
CA ILE A 29 6.32 28.81 -8.96
C ILE A 29 4.86 28.72 -8.49
N THR A 30 4.58 29.09 -7.24
CA THR A 30 3.22 29.03 -6.67
C THR A 30 2.28 30.14 -7.16
N GLU A 31 2.81 31.15 -7.83
CA GLU A 31 2.00 32.21 -8.47
C GLU A 31 1.53 31.81 -9.88
N ALA A 32 1.97 30.66 -10.41
CA ALA A 32 1.58 30.20 -11.73
C ALA A 32 0.09 29.81 -11.77
N PRO A 33 -0.66 30.17 -12.83
CA PRO A 33 -2.11 29.96 -12.91
C PRO A 33 -2.52 28.48 -12.92
N PHE A 34 -1.62 27.56 -13.27
CA PHE A 34 -1.88 26.12 -13.34
C PHE A 34 -1.37 25.34 -12.12
N ILE A 35 -0.89 26.01 -11.06
CA ILE A 35 -0.25 25.33 -9.94
C ILE A 35 -1.20 24.37 -9.20
N GLN A 36 -2.48 24.76 -9.07
CA GLN A 36 -3.49 23.96 -8.40
C GLN A 36 -3.77 22.65 -9.16
N GLU A 37 -3.81 22.71 -10.50
CA GLU A 37 -3.99 21.54 -11.37
C GLU A 37 -2.81 20.58 -11.28
N ILE A 38 -1.58 21.14 -11.30
CA ILE A 38 -0.35 20.38 -11.16
C ILE A 38 -0.32 19.68 -9.79
N TYR A 39 -0.67 20.38 -8.72
CA TYR A 39 -0.76 19.80 -7.38
C TYR A 39 -1.75 18.64 -7.32
N LEU A 40 -2.95 18.79 -7.91
CA LEU A 40 -3.96 17.74 -7.93
C LEU A 40 -3.47 16.50 -8.68
N LEU A 41 -2.87 16.66 -9.86
CA LEU A 41 -2.33 15.55 -10.65
C LEU A 41 -1.23 14.79 -9.88
N ILE A 42 -0.32 15.54 -9.24
CA ILE A 42 0.73 14.98 -8.41
C ILE A 42 0.13 14.23 -7.20
N TYR A 43 -0.86 14.82 -6.54
CA TYR A 43 -1.56 14.21 -5.42
C TYR A 43 -2.30 12.92 -5.83
N TRP A 44 -3.01 12.93 -6.96
CA TRP A 44 -3.70 11.77 -7.52
C TRP A 44 -2.73 10.63 -7.85
N LEU A 45 -1.59 10.96 -8.47
CA LEU A 45 -0.56 9.99 -8.76
C LEU A 45 -0.03 9.33 -7.49
N ALA A 46 0.22 10.12 -6.44
CA ALA A 46 0.64 9.59 -5.14
C ALA A 46 -0.43 8.68 -4.50
N MET A 47 -1.69 9.11 -4.50
CA MET A 47 -2.81 8.34 -3.93
C MET A 47 -3.10 7.05 -4.72
N SER A 48 -2.83 7.02 -6.02
CA SER A 48 -2.98 5.82 -6.86
C SER A 48 -2.09 4.65 -6.43
N ASN A 49 -1.01 4.91 -5.67
CA ASN A 49 -0.10 3.90 -5.14
C ASN A 49 -0.85 2.74 -4.45
N SER A 50 -1.88 3.07 -3.66
CA SER A 50 -2.69 2.08 -2.94
C SER A 50 -3.55 1.21 -3.87
N MET A 51 -3.89 1.70 -5.07
CA MET A 51 -4.66 0.94 -6.07
C MET A 51 -3.84 -0.16 -6.74
N TYR A 52 -2.51 -0.01 -6.79
CA TYR A 52 -1.64 -1.04 -7.37
C TYR A 52 -1.46 -2.24 -6.44
N ASN A 53 -1.68 -2.09 -5.14
CA ASN A 53 -1.49 -3.18 -4.16
C ASN A 53 -2.30 -4.45 -4.53
N PRO A 54 -3.64 -4.40 -4.75
CA PRO A 54 -4.41 -5.55 -5.22
C PRO A 54 -3.95 -6.11 -6.58
N ILE A 55 -3.62 -5.23 -7.54
CA ILE A 55 -3.22 -5.61 -8.91
C ILE A 55 -1.91 -6.40 -8.88
N ILE A 56 -0.94 -5.91 -8.10
CA ILE A 56 0.34 -6.58 -7.90
C ILE A 56 0.10 -7.97 -7.28
N TYR A 57 -0.74 -8.09 -6.24
CA TYR A 57 -1.04 -9.40 -5.65
C TYR A 57 -1.73 -10.37 -6.62
N CYS A 58 -2.61 -9.86 -7.50
CA CYS A 58 -3.31 -10.66 -8.51
C CYS A 58 -2.37 -11.16 -9.61
N TRP A 59 -1.41 -10.34 -10.04
CA TRP A 59 -0.40 -10.73 -11.03
C TRP A 59 0.56 -11.79 -10.46
N MET A 60 0.90 -11.65 -9.18
CA MET A 60 1.97 -12.34 -8.48
C MET A 60 1.66 -13.80 -8.08
N ASN A 61 0.39 -14.15 -7.85
CA ASN A 61 0.02 -15.46 -7.32
C ASN A 61 -0.97 -16.18 -8.24
N SER A 62 -0.56 -17.31 -8.82
CA SER A 62 -1.38 -18.14 -9.72
C SER A 62 -2.71 -18.57 -9.07
N ARG A 63 -2.76 -18.69 -7.73
CA ARG A 63 -4.00 -18.99 -6.99
C ARG A 63 -4.94 -17.77 -6.82
N PHE A 64 -4.41 -16.54 -6.85
CA PHE A 64 -5.23 -15.31 -6.79
C PHE A 64 -5.92 -15.00 -8.11
N ARG A 65 -5.27 -15.31 -9.25
CA ARG A 65 -5.85 -15.16 -10.59
C ARG A 65 -7.21 -15.85 -10.70
N PHE A 66 -7.40 -16.96 -10.00
CA PHE A 66 -8.67 -17.69 -9.97
C PHE A 66 -9.76 -16.97 -9.13
N GLY A 67 -9.42 -16.52 -7.92
CA GLY A 67 -10.36 -15.76 -7.06
C GLY A 67 -10.79 -14.42 -7.67
N PHE A 68 -9.86 -13.72 -8.33
CA PHE A 68 -10.14 -12.45 -9.03
C PHE A 68 -11.01 -12.66 -10.28
N LYS A 69 -10.75 -13.73 -11.06
CA LYS A 69 -11.64 -14.16 -12.16
C LYS A 69 -13.05 -14.51 -11.67
N MET A 70 -13.18 -15.02 -10.45
CA MET A 70 -14.48 -15.36 -9.86
C MET A 70 -15.24 -14.13 -9.35
N PHE A 71 -14.54 -13.12 -8.80
CA PHE A 71 -15.12 -11.83 -8.38
C PHE A 71 -15.58 -11.00 -9.59
N PHE A 72 -14.79 -10.96 -10.66
CA PHE A 72 -15.13 -10.26 -11.92
C PHE A 72 -15.89 -11.13 -12.93
N ARG A 73 -16.60 -12.17 -12.48
CA ARG A 73 -17.42 -13.04 -13.35
C ARG A 73 -18.51 -12.29 -14.11
N TRP A 74 -18.86 -11.10 -13.65
CA TRP A 74 -19.89 -10.24 -14.21
C TRP A 74 -19.36 -9.37 -15.35
N CYS A 75 -18.03 -9.31 -15.57
CA CYS A 75 -17.42 -8.61 -16.69
C CYS A 75 -17.41 -9.50 -17.97
N PRO A 76 -17.98 -9.05 -19.10
CA PRO A 76 -18.10 -9.86 -20.32
C PRO A 76 -16.77 -10.30 -20.95
N PHE A 77 -15.65 -9.63 -20.60
CA PHE A 77 -14.33 -9.86 -21.20
C PHE A 77 -13.48 -10.94 -20.49
N MET A 78 -13.92 -11.49 -19.35
CA MET A 78 -13.16 -12.51 -18.61
C MET A 78 -13.79 -13.90 -18.70
N ARG A 79 -13.34 -14.71 -19.67
CA ARG A 79 -13.70 -16.15 -19.75
C ARG A 79 -12.95 -16.96 -18.68
N VAL A 80 -13.70 -17.60 -17.78
CA VAL A 80 -13.19 -18.63 -16.87
C VAL A 80 -13.31 -19.99 -17.58
N GLY A 81 -12.17 -20.59 -17.95
CA GLY A 81 -12.13 -21.92 -18.56
C GLY A 81 -12.53 -23.02 -17.59
N ARG A 82 -13.36 -23.97 -18.05
CA ARG A 82 -13.93 -25.08 -17.25
C ARG A 82 -12.86 -26.03 -16.67
N ASP A 83 -11.69 -26.09 -17.31
CA ASP A 83 -10.56 -26.93 -16.89
C ASP A 83 -9.91 -26.46 -15.58
N SER A 84 -9.99 -25.15 -15.27
CA SER A 84 -9.42 -24.60 -14.03
C SER A 84 -10.27 -24.91 -12.79
N LEU A 85 -11.54 -25.27 -12.96
CA LEU A 85 -12.47 -25.63 -11.88
C LEU A 85 -12.24 -27.08 -11.41
N HIS A 86 -11.87 -27.98 -12.32
CA HIS A 86 -11.61 -29.40 -12.01
C HIS A 86 -10.27 -29.61 -11.30
N ASP A 87 -9.27 -28.79 -11.62
CA ASP A 87 -7.97 -28.84 -10.94
C ASP A 87 -8.07 -28.26 -9.51
N GLN A 88 -8.97 -27.29 -9.32
CA GLN A 88 -9.24 -26.72 -8.00
C GLN A 88 -10.11 -27.63 -7.13
N SER A 89 -11.10 -28.35 -7.66
CA SER A 89 -11.92 -29.29 -6.87
C SER A 89 -11.10 -30.45 -6.32
N ASN A 90 -10.14 -30.96 -7.10
CA ASN A 90 -9.18 -31.97 -6.67
C ASN A 90 -8.18 -31.44 -5.62
N MET A 91 -7.90 -30.13 -5.64
CA MET A 91 -6.98 -29.46 -4.72
C MET A 91 -7.69 -28.97 -3.43
N THR A 92 -8.94 -28.53 -3.49
CA THR A 92 -9.75 -28.14 -2.32
C THR A 92 -10.23 -29.35 -1.54
N SER A 93 -10.62 -30.45 -2.21
CA SER A 93 -11.01 -31.69 -1.52
C SER A 93 -9.93 -32.23 -0.56
N ARG A 94 -8.64 -32.04 -0.88
CA ARG A 94 -7.52 -32.44 0.01
C ARG A 94 -7.17 -31.43 1.10
N TYR A 95 -7.71 -30.21 1.08
CA TYR A 95 -7.44 -29.17 2.09
C TYR A 95 -8.67 -28.83 2.95
N SER A 96 -9.85 -29.38 2.66
CA SER A 96 -11.10 -29.10 3.38
C SER A 96 -11.16 -29.63 4.81
N CYS A 97 -10.14 -30.34 5.30
CA CYS A 97 -10.03 -30.73 6.72
C CYS A 97 -8.89 -29.97 7.42
N SER A 98 -8.97 -28.64 7.46
CA SER A 98 -8.47 -27.78 8.54
C SER A 98 -8.59 -26.33 8.09
N GLY A 99 -9.14 -25.43 8.92
CA GLY A 99 -9.14 -24.00 8.65
C GLY A 99 -7.72 -23.49 8.43
N SER A 100 -7.32 -23.35 7.15
CA SER A 100 -5.94 -23.02 6.81
C SER A 100 -5.64 -21.56 7.12
N PRO A 101 -4.60 -21.25 7.93
CA PRO A 101 -4.28 -19.89 8.34
C PRO A 101 -3.95 -18.95 7.17
N ASP A 102 -3.68 -19.46 5.96
CA ASP A 102 -3.41 -18.62 4.80
C ASP A 102 -4.68 -18.00 4.19
N HIS A 103 -5.85 -18.63 4.31
CA HIS A 103 -7.09 -18.10 3.72
C HIS A 103 -7.63 -16.87 4.47
N ASN A 104 -7.47 -16.85 5.80
CA ASN A 104 -7.84 -15.70 6.64
C ASN A 104 -6.85 -14.54 6.49
N HIS A 105 -5.58 -14.81 6.26
CA HIS A 105 -4.58 -13.77 6.01
C HIS A 105 -4.78 -13.08 4.66
N ILE A 106 -5.16 -13.85 3.63
CA ILE A 106 -5.47 -13.30 2.31
C ILE A 106 -6.70 -12.38 2.38
N LYS A 107 -7.79 -12.82 3.03
CA LYS A 107 -9.00 -11.98 3.22
C LYS A 107 -8.69 -10.68 3.96
N ARG A 108 -7.86 -10.74 5.02
CA ARG A 108 -7.46 -9.56 5.80
C ARG A 108 -6.68 -8.54 4.97
N ASN A 109 -5.72 -8.99 4.16
CA ASN A 109 -4.89 -8.09 3.35
C ASN A 109 -5.72 -7.40 2.25
N VAL A 110 -6.69 -8.10 1.68
CA VAL A 110 -7.63 -7.51 0.71
C VAL A 110 -8.53 -6.47 1.37
N ASN A 111 -9.11 -6.79 2.54
CA ASN A 111 -9.98 -5.84 3.26
C ASN A 111 -9.23 -4.55 3.65
N LEU A 112 -7.97 -4.67 4.06
CA LEU A 112 -7.11 -3.53 4.35
C LEU A 112 -6.84 -2.69 3.09
N SER A 113 -6.48 -3.34 1.98
CA SER A 113 -6.23 -2.64 0.70
C SER A 113 -7.48 -1.93 0.16
N VAL A 114 -8.66 -2.51 0.37
CA VAL A 114 -9.95 -1.89 0.00
C VAL A 114 -10.25 -0.68 0.88
N ALA A 115 -10.00 -0.77 2.19
CA ALA A 115 -10.15 0.37 3.08
C ALA A 115 -9.20 1.52 2.71
N ASP A 116 -7.93 1.22 2.42
CA ASP A 116 -6.94 2.21 1.98
C ASP A 116 -7.37 2.87 0.66
N ALA A 117 -7.89 2.09 -0.30
CA ALA A 117 -8.40 2.61 -1.56
C ALA A 117 -9.65 3.49 -1.35
N MET A 118 -10.58 3.10 -0.48
CA MET A 118 -11.78 3.88 -0.19
C MET A 118 -11.45 5.24 0.42
N VAL A 119 -10.55 5.27 1.40
CA VAL A 119 -10.11 6.53 2.02
C VAL A 119 -9.37 7.41 1.01
N SER A 120 -8.58 6.81 0.13
CA SER A 120 -7.90 7.51 -0.96
C SER A 120 -8.89 8.14 -1.93
N CYS A 121 -9.91 7.39 -2.37
CA CYS A 121 -10.94 7.89 -3.28
C CYS A 121 -11.75 9.03 -2.67
N LEU A 122 -12.10 8.95 -1.38
CA LEU A 122 -12.87 10.01 -0.72
C LEU A 122 -12.06 11.31 -0.63
N ASN A 123 -10.81 11.27 -0.15
CA ASN A 123 -9.94 12.46 -0.12
C ASN A 123 -9.74 13.07 -1.52
N VAL A 124 -9.56 12.22 -2.53
CA VAL A 124 -9.43 12.64 -3.93
C VAL A 124 -10.69 13.33 -4.44
N THR A 125 -11.87 12.83 -4.09
CA THR A 125 -13.16 13.37 -4.55
C THR A 125 -13.39 14.80 -4.07
N PHE A 126 -13.12 15.10 -2.80
CA PHE A 126 -13.34 16.45 -2.26
C PHE A 126 -12.30 17.46 -2.75
N ASN A 127 -11.03 17.05 -2.90
CA ASN A 127 -10.02 17.89 -3.53
C ASN A 127 -10.36 18.16 -5.01
N TYR A 128 -10.97 17.21 -5.71
CA TYR A 128 -11.44 17.42 -7.08
C TYR A 128 -12.59 18.44 -7.16
N ILE A 129 -13.51 18.45 -6.19
CA ILE A 129 -14.58 19.47 -6.11
C ILE A 129 -13.99 20.87 -5.88
N TYR A 130 -12.99 20.99 -4.99
CA TYR A 130 -12.26 22.25 -4.78
C TYR A 130 -11.66 22.79 -6.08
N MET A 131 -11.13 21.90 -6.93
CA MET A 131 -10.55 22.25 -8.23
C MET A 131 -11.60 22.67 -9.25
N LEU A 132 -12.70 21.92 -9.39
CA LEU A 132 -13.77 22.25 -10.34
C LEU A 132 -14.42 23.60 -10.05
N ASN A 133 -14.63 23.90 -8.77
CA ASN A 133 -15.31 25.13 -8.35
C ASN A 133 -14.33 26.30 -8.12
N ASN A 134 -13.02 26.03 -8.10
CA ASN A 134 -11.97 27.00 -7.77
C ASN A 134 -12.22 27.74 -6.42
N ASP A 135 -12.93 27.07 -5.51
CA ASP A 135 -13.38 27.59 -4.22
C ASP A 135 -13.51 26.43 -3.21
N TRP A 136 -13.19 26.68 -1.94
CA TRP A 136 -13.32 25.72 -0.84
C TRP A 136 -14.64 25.92 -0.06
N PRO A 137 -15.72 25.18 -0.39
CA PRO A 137 -17.03 25.39 0.22
C PRO A 137 -17.21 24.65 1.56
N PHE A 138 -16.27 23.78 1.94
CA PHE A 138 -16.46 22.82 3.03
C PHE A 138 -16.11 23.36 4.42
N GLY A 139 -15.70 24.63 4.51
CA GLY A 139 -15.32 25.30 5.74
C GLY A 139 -13.97 24.86 6.32
N GLU A 140 -13.54 25.55 7.37
CA GLU A 140 -12.21 25.39 7.98
C GLU A 140 -12.03 24.02 8.65
N LEU A 141 -13.05 23.54 9.37
CA LEU A 141 -13.00 22.24 10.06
C LEU A 141 -12.71 21.10 9.09
N TYR A 142 -13.38 21.10 7.94
CA TYR A 142 -13.17 20.07 6.94
C TYR A 142 -11.82 20.22 6.24
N CYS A 143 -11.33 21.45 6.03
CA CYS A 143 -9.97 21.71 5.52
C CYS A 143 -8.94 21.00 6.40
N LYS A 144 -8.98 21.25 7.72
CA LYS A 144 -8.08 20.61 8.69
C LYS A 144 -8.19 19.07 8.69
N ILE A 145 -9.42 18.54 8.77
CA ILE A 145 -9.66 17.09 8.82
C ILE A 145 -9.22 16.41 7.52
N SER A 146 -9.55 16.98 6.37
CA SER A 146 -9.20 16.44 5.05
C SER A 146 -7.68 16.33 4.89
N GLN A 147 -6.94 17.38 5.24
CA GLN A 147 -5.48 17.39 5.13
C GLN A 147 -4.82 16.43 6.14
N PHE A 148 -5.38 16.31 7.34
CA PHE A 148 -4.95 15.33 8.33
C PHE A 148 -5.11 13.89 7.85
N ILE A 149 -6.32 13.52 7.39
CA ILE A 149 -6.62 12.16 6.93
C ILE A 149 -5.74 11.82 5.72
N ALA A 150 -5.52 12.78 4.81
CA ALA A 150 -4.60 12.62 3.70
C ALA A 150 -3.21 12.18 4.19
N ILE A 151 -2.53 12.97 5.02
CA ILE A 151 -1.17 12.62 5.48
C ILE A 151 -1.13 11.38 6.37
N LEU A 152 -2.15 11.17 7.21
CA LEU A 152 -2.28 10.00 8.08
C LEU A 152 -2.29 8.70 7.26
N THR A 153 -3.14 8.65 6.23
CA THR A 153 -3.36 7.44 5.43
C THR A 153 -2.16 7.11 4.56
N ILE A 154 -1.52 8.13 4.01
CA ILE A 154 -0.27 8.04 3.28
C ILE A 154 0.82 7.40 4.16
N SER A 155 1.06 7.98 5.33
CA SER A 155 2.09 7.53 6.26
C SER A 155 1.83 6.10 6.74
N ALA A 156 0.57 5.80 7.08
CA ALA A 156 0.17 4.47 7.53
C ALA A 156 0.38 3.41 6.44
N SER A 157 0.06 3.71 5.18
CA SER A 157 0.26 2.82 4.04
C SER A 157 1.75 2.52 3.82
N VAL A 158 2.60 3.56 3.80
CA VAL A 158 4.05 3.44 3.61
C VAL A 158 4.68 2.57 4.70
N PHE A 159 4.40 2.87 5.97
CA PHE A 159 4.95 2.10 7.08
C PHE A 159 4.41 0.66 7.12
N THR A 160 3.17 0.44 6.67
CA THR A 160 2.60 -0.90 6.53
C THR A 160 3.34 -1.70 5.45
N LEU A 161 3.63 -1.10 4.28
CA LEU A 161 4.41 -1.74 3.22
C LEU A 161 5.83 -2.09 3.68
N MET A 162 6.48 -1.19 4.42
CA MET A 162 7.78 -1.44 5.04
C MET A 162 7.72 -2.56 6.09
N ALA A 163 6.70 -2.60 6.94
CA ALA A 163 6.54 -3.68 7.91
C ALA A 163 6.32 -5.04 7.22
N ILE A 164 5.54 -5.07 6.13
CA ILE A 164 5.32 -6.26 5.32
C ILE A 164 6.62 -6.72 4.66
N SER A 165 7.45 -5.82 4.13
CA SER A 165 8.73 -6.19 3.51
C SER A 165 9.68 -6.85 4.53
N ILE A 166 9.75 -6.29 5.74
CA ILE A 166 10.56 -6.83 6.85
C ILE A 166 10.03 -8.20 7.32
N ASP A 167 8.72 -8.36 7.52
CA ASP A 167 8.11 -9.64 7.89
C ASP A 167 8.46 -10.74 6.88
N ARG A 168 8.40 -10.41 5.59
CA ARG A 168 8.76 -11.34 4.50
C ARG A 168 10.24 -11.70 4.52
N TYR A 169 11.11 -10.72 4.72
CA TYR A 169 12.55 -10.96 4.85
C TYR A 169 12.85 -11.92 6.00
N VAL A 170 12.28 -11.68 7.19
CA VAL A 170 12.49 -12.54 8.37
C VAL A 170 11.95 -13.96 8.12
N ALA A 171 10.77 -14.08 7.52
CA ALA A 171 10.14 -15.37 7.25
C ALA A 171 10.92 -16.24 6.25
N ILE A 172 11.58 -15.63 5.27
CA ILE A 172 12.36 -16.34 4.24
C ILE A 172 13.74 -16.70 4.78
N MET A 173 14.43 -15.77 5.44
CA MET A 173 15.80 -15.97 5.92
C MET A 173 15.92 -16.86 7.16
N LYS A 174 14.86 -17.00 7.97
CA LYS A 174 14.89 -17.78 9.21
C LYS A 174 13.81 -18.88 9.23
N PRO A 175 13.91 -19.91 8.36
CA PRO A 175 12.86 -20.92 8.17
C PRO A 175 12.59 -21.78 9.42
N PHE A 176 13.59 -22.01 10.27
CA PHE A 176 13.47 -22.88 11.47
C PHE A 176 13.10 -22.14 12.76
N LYS A 177 13.12 -20.80 12.78
CA LYS A 177 12.66 -19.98 13.91
C LYS A 177 11.18 -19.59 13.76
N ARG A 178 10.39 -20.49 13.16
CA ARG A 178 9.02 -20.25 12.68
C ARG A 178 8.00 -20.10 13.82
N ARG A 179 8.16 -19.06 14.64
CA ARG A 179 7.04 -18.45 15.35
C ARG A 179 6.51 -17.38 14.40
N ARG A 180 5.47 -17.72 13.63
CA ARG A 180 4.64 -16.73 12.94
C ARG A 180 4.36 -15.62 13.94
N MET A 181 4.65 -14.37 13.57
CA MET A 181 4.53 -13.21 14.47
C MET A 181 3.22 -13.32 15.23
N SER A 182 3.29 -13.32 16.57
CA SER A 182 2.11 -13.52 17.42
C SER A 182 1.05 -12.48 17.05
N LYS A 183 -0.24 -12.84 17.15
CA LYS A 183 -1.34 -11.89 16.92
C LYS A 183 -1.14 -10.60 17.72
N ARG A 184 -0.63 -10.71 18.96
CA ARG A 184 -0.30 -9.57 19.83
C ARG A 184 0.83 -8.69 19.28
N CYS A 185 1.85 -9.30 18.68
CA CYS A 185 2.97 -8.57 18.09
C CYS A 185 2.52 -7.85 16.81
N ASN A 186 1.75 -8.51 15.94
CA ASN A 186 1.19 -7.88 14.74
C ASN A 186 0.24 -6.72 15.09
N LEU A 187 -0.58 -6.86 16.14
CA LEU A 187 -1.43 -5.78 16.64
C LEU A 187 -0.60 -4.63 17.21
N GLY A 188 0.46 -4.94 17.96
CA GLY A 188 1.40 -3.93 18.47
C GLY A 188 2.11 -3.16 17.36
N ILE A 189 2.58 -3.84 16.31
CA ILE A 189 3.19 -3.19 15.14
C ILE A 189 2.17 -2.28 14.45
N ALA A 190 0.94 -2.75 14.24
CA ALA A 190 -0.11 -1.92 13.66
C ALA A 190 -0.39 -0.68 14.52
N ALA A 191 -0.50 -0.82 15.84
CA ALA A 191 -0.71 0.30 16.75
C ALA A 191 0.44 1.33 16.66
N VAL A 192 1.70 0.87 16.64
CA VAL A 192 2.87 1.75 16.47
C VAL A 192 2.81 2.51 15.14
N ILE A 193 2.44 1.83 14.05
CA ILE A 193 2.30 2.46 12.72
C ILE A 193 1.24 3.57 12.76
N TRP A 194 0.07 3.30 13.31
CA TRP A 194 -1.02 4.28 13.38
C TRP A 194 -0.67 5.46 14.29
N ILE A 195 -0.04 5.21 15.44
CA ILE A 195 0.41 6.27 16.35
C ILE A 195 1.47 7.14 15.68
N ALA A 196 2.49 6.54 15.06
CA ALA A 196 3.53 7.27 14.36
C ALA A 196 2.96 8.10 13.20
N SER A 197 2.02 7.53 12.44
CA SER A 197 1.35 8.22 11.34
C SER A 197 0.51 9.39 11.84
N ALA A 198 -0.22 9.21 12.94
CA ALA A 198 -1.02 10.25 13.57
C ALA A 198 -0.13 11.43 14.01
N ILE A 199 0.99 11.14 14.68
CA ILE A 199 1.97 12.16 15.11
C ILE A 199 2.49 12.96 13.92
N ILE A 200 2.85 12.29 12.82
CA ILE A 200 3.36 12.94 11.60
C ILE A 200 2.27 13.80 10.93
N SER A 201 1.01 13.39 10.99
CA SER A 201 -0.12 14.14 10.41
C SER A 201 -0.62 15.30 11.28
N THR A 202 -0.31 15.34 12.57
CA THR A 202 -0.80 16.37 13.52
C THR A 202 -0.60 17.82 13.05
N PRO A 203 0.55 18.21 12.46
CA PRO A 203 0.73 19.58 11.96
C PRO A 203 -0.35 20.02 10.96
N MET A 204 -0.93 19.07 10.21
CA MET A 204 -2.03 19.36 9.28
C MET A 204 -3.30 19.81 10.00
N LEU A 205 -3.60 19.28 11.19
CA LEU A 205 -4.75 19.72 11.99
C LEU A 205 -4.52 21.10 12.61
N LEU A 206 -3.27 21.40 12.97
CA LEU A 206 -2.93 22.59 13.73
C LEU A 206 -2.73 23.82 12.85
N PHE A 207 -2.08 23.66 11.70
CA PHE A 207 -1.59 24.79 10.90
C PHE A 207 -2.35 25.00 9.59
N PHE A 208 -3.20 24.09 9.13
CA PHE A 208 -4.07 24.41 7.99
C PHE A 208 -5.22 25.29 8.41
N THR A 209 -5.51 26.31 7.62
CA THR A 209 -6.62 27.24 7.83
C THR A 209 -7.27 27.61 6.51
N THR A 210 -8.37 28.35 6.57
CA THR A 210 -9.04 28.90 5.39
C THR A 210 -8.96 30.41 5.38
N SER A 211 -8.64 31.00 4.22
CA SER A 211 -8.67 32.45 4.01
C SER A 211 -9.41 32.79 2.74
N HIS A 212 -9.95 34.01 2.69
CA HIS A 212 -10.65 34.56 1.54
C HIS A 212 -9.69 35.43 0.73
N ILE A 213 -9.45 35.04 -0.53
CA ILE A 213 -8.62 35.79 -1.46
C ILE A 213 -9.52 36.49 -2.47
N PHE A 214 -9.22 37.75 -2.76
CA PHE A 214 -9.85 38.48 -3.87
C PHE A 214 -9.17 38.10 -5.18
N THR A 215 -9.94 37.48 -6.08
CA THR A 215 -9.55 37.16 -7.46
C THR A 215 -10.30 38.05 -8.44
N VAL A 216 -9.84 38.08 -9.70
CA VAL A 216 -10.47 38.86 -10.79
C VAL A 216 -11.95 38.49 -10.98
N ASP A 217 -12.31 37.23 -10.70
CA ASP A 217 -13.66 36.68 -10.84
C ASP A 217 -14.52 36.74 -9.56
N GLY A 218 -14.01 37.33 -8.47
CA GLY A 218 -14.72 37.45 -7.18
C GLY A 218 -13.90 37.01 -5.97
N MET A 219 -14.56 36.87 -4.82
CA MET A 219 -13.95 36.36 -3.58
C MET A 219 -13.97 34.83 -3.59
N ARG A 220 -12.81 34.20 -3.43
CA ARG A 220 -12.69 32.74 -3.28
C ARG A 220 -12.07 32.36 -1.95
N THR A 221 -12.50 31.24 -1.39
CA THR A 221 -11.99 30.65 -0.15
C THR A 221 -10.96 29.58 -0.50
N VAL A 222 -9.78 29.65 0.11
CA VAL A 222 -8.71 28.66 -0.06
C VAL A 222 -8.38 27.98 1.26
N CYS A 223 -8.00 26.70 1.18
CA CYS A 223 -7.45 25.93 2.29
C CYS A 223 -5.92 25.90 2.14
N TYR A 224 -5.17 26.54 3.05
CA TYR A 224 -3.72 26.71 2.95
C TYR A 224 -3.02 26.48 4.30
N PRO A 225 -1.72 26.09 4.30
CA PRO A 225 -0.95 25.98 5.53
C PRO A 225 -0.46 27.36 6.00
N GLU A 226 -0.77 27.70 7.25
CA GLU A 226 -0.32 28.89 7.96
C GLU A 226 0.49 28.46 9.18
N TRP A 227 1.81 28.49 9.04
CA TRP A 227 2.75 28.13 10.10
C TRP A 227 3.07 29.35 10.97
N PRO A 228 3.40 29.15 12.26
CA PRO A 228 3.54 30.26 13.21
C PRO A 228 4.74 31.19 12.95
N ASP A 229 5.70 30.76 12.12
CA ASP A 229 6.96 31.45 11.84
C ASP A 229 6.98 32.20 10.50
N GLY A 230 5.96 32.04 9.65
CA GLY A 230 5.92 32.72 8.36
C GLY A 230 4.78 32.26 7.46
N THR A 231 4.57 33.02 6.39
CA THR A 231 3.62 32.68 5.33
C THR A 231 4.05 31.41 4.58
N THR A 232 3.10 30.78 3.88
CA THR A 232 3.32 29.56 3.09
C THR A 232 4.55 29.66 2.19
N ASN A 233 5.37 28.61 2.14
CA ASN A 233 6.65 28.53 1.43
C ASN A 233 7.79 29.42 1.96
N HIS A 234 7.54 30.29 2.95
CA HIS A 234 8.58 31.07 3.64
C HIS A 234 8.83 30.61 5.07
N SER A 235 7.97 29.74 5.62
CA SER A 235 8.13 29.14 6.93
C SER A 235 9.31 28.15 6.96
N ARG A 236 10.19 28.34 7.95
CA ARG A 236 11.30 27.40 8.22
C ARG A 236 10.77 26.10 8.83
N LEU A 237 9.73 26.18 9.66
CA LEU A 237 9.09 25.01 10.25
C LEU A 237 8.41 24.14 9.19
N GLU A 238 7.72 24.75 8.23
CA GLU A 238 7.15 24.05 7.07
C GLU A 238 8.24 23.31 6.29
N TYR A 239 9.36 23.99 5.99
CA TYR A 239 10.49 23.38 5.28
C TYR A 239 11.10 22.20 6.05
N ILE A 240 11.35 22.37 7.35
CA ILE A 240 11.88 21.28 8.20
C ILE A 240 10.91 20.10 8.24
N TYR A 241 9.62 20.37 8.38
CA TYR A 241 8.58 19.34 8.35
C TYR A 241 8.60 18.58 7.01
N ASN A 242 8.64 19.28 5.89
CA ASN A 242 8.65 18.66 4.56
C ASN A 242 9.89 17.77 4.33
N ILE A 243 11.07 18.22 4.79
CA ILE A 243 12.31 17.42 4.74
C ILE A 243 12.18 16.17 5.61
N LEU A 244 11.75 16.30 6.87
CA LEU A 244 11.58 15.17 7.77
C LEU A 244 10.53 14.19 7.25
N PHE A 245 9.42 14.70 6.73
CA PHE A 245 8.37 13.91 6.11
C PHE A 245 8.94 13.11 4.94
N MET A 246 9.65 13.74 4.00
CA MET A 246 10.30 13.04 2.88
C MET A 246 11.31 11.98 3.35
N ILE A 247 12.11 12.26 4.37
CA ILE A 247 13.05 11.25 4.89
C ILE A 247 12.30 10.03 5.43
N LEU A 248 11.25 10.26 6.23
CA LEU A 248 10.51 9.21 6.92
C LEU A 248 9.57 8.42 5.99
N THR A 249 8.93 9.07 5.04
CA THR A 249 7.90 8.46 4.19
C THR A 249 8.37 8.15 2.77
N TYR A 250 9.57 8.59 2.37
CA TYR A 250 10.14 8.27 1.05
C TYR A 250 11.49 7.55 1.12
N PHE A 251 12.53 8.21 1.63
CA PHE A 251 13.89 7.64 1.57
C PHE A 251 14.08 6.42 2.47
N LEU A 252 13.70 6.50 3.74
CA LEU A 252 13.84 5.40 4.69
C LEU A 252 13.07 4.14 4.22
N PRO A 253 11.80 4.22 3.80
CA PRO A 253 11.05 3.09 3.27
C PRO A 253 11.68 2.49 2.00
N ILE A 254 12.11 3.32 1.04
CA ILE A 254 12.73 2.83 -0.20
C ILE A 254 14.02 2.09 0.09
N ILE A 255 14.90 2.65 0.93
CA ILE A 255 16.17 2.00 1.30
C ILE A 255 15.88 0.68 2.01
N SER A 256 14.98 0.68 2.99
CA SER A 256 14.59 -0.52 3.75
C SER A 256 14.02 -1.61 2.83
N MET A 257 13.07 -1.28 1.96
CA MET A 257 12.44 -2.21 1.04
C MET A 257 13.44 -2.74 -0.02
N THR A 258 14.29 -1.86 -0.57
CA THR A 258 15.31 -2.25 -1.55
C THR A 258 16.31 -3.22 -0.95
N VAL A 259 16.82 -2.95 0.25
CA VAL A 259 17.79 -3.82 0.94
C VAL A 259 17.16 -5.18 1.28
N THR A 260 15.98 -5.17 1.90
CA THR A 260 15.29 -6.41 2.30
C THR A 260 14.94 -7.28 1.10
N TYR A 261 14.42 -6.68 0.02
CA TYR A 261 14.04 -7.44 -1.18
C TYR A 261 15.22 -7.87 -2.04
N SER A 262 16.30 -7.08 -2.12
CA SER A 262 17.51 -7.52 -2.81
C SER A 262 18.08 -8.76 -2.14
N ARG A 263 18.19 -8.76 -0.80
CA ARG A 263 18.69 -9.92 -0.04
C ARG A 263 17.80 -11.16 -0.23
N VAL A 264 16.48 -10.99 -0.18
CA VAL A 264 15.54 -12.09 -0.49
C VAL A 264 15.74 -12.59 -1.92
N GLY A 265 15.93 -11.69 -2.88
CA GLY A 265 16.16 -12.03 -4.28
C GLY A 265 17.44 -12.84 -4.49
N PHE A 266 18.55 -12.45 -3.87
CA PHE A 266 19.82 -13.19 -3.93
C PHE A 266 19.71 -14.60 -3.35
N GLU A 267 19.07 -14.74 -2.18
CA GLU A 267 18.90 -16.05 -1.53
C GLU A 267 18.03 -16.99 -2.37
N LEU A 268 16.96 -16.46 -2.97
CA LEU A 268 16.06 -17.21 -3.84
C LEU A 268 16.68 -17.53 -5.22
N TRP A 269 17.61 -16.72 -5.71
CA TRP A 269 18.33 -16.99 -6.95
C TRP A 269 19.38 -18.09 -6.76
N GLY A 270 20.06 -18.13 -5.61
CA GLY A 270 21.02 -19.18 -5.27
C GLY A 270 20.38 -20.50 -4.82
N SER A 271 19.18 -20.43 -4.25
CA SER A 271 18.39 -21.61 -3.90
C SER A 271 17.72 -22.17 -5.16
N LYS A 272 18.14 -23.36 -5.62
CA LYS A 272 17.51 -24.11 -6.73
C LYS A 272 16.01 -23.82 -6.80
N ALA A 273 15.57 -23.31 -7.95
CA ALA A 273 14.21 -22.89 -8.24
C ALA A 273 13.17 -23.77 -7.52
N ILE A 274 12.43 -23.16 -6.59
CA ILE A 274 11.32 -23.78 -5.87
C ILE A 274 10.19 -23.97 -6.89
N GLY A 275 10.30 -25.03 -7.67
CA GLY A 275 9.46 -25.39 -8.80
C GLY A 275 9.67 -26.85 -9.21
N GLU A 276 10.86 -27.41 -9.00
CA GLU A 276 11.05 -28.85 -9.03
C GLU A 276 10.81 -29.44 -7.64
N TYR A 277 9.85 -30.36 -7.55
CA TYR A 277 9.76 -31.24 -6.40
C TYR A 277 11.14 -31.84 -6.15
N THR A 278 11.73 -31.61 -4.98
CA THR A 278 12.97 -32.32 -4.65
C THR A 278 12.72 -33.83 -4.80
N PRO A 279 13.67 -34.61 -5.36
CA PRO A 279 13.50 -36.07 -5.52
C PRO A 279 13.06 -36.73 -4.22
N ARG A 280 13.60 -36.25 -3.10
CA ARG A 280 13.23 -36.65 -1.72
C ARG A 280 11.77 -36.35 -1.35
N GLN A 281 11.20 -35.23 -1.79
CA GLN A 281 9.78 -34.93 -1.58
C GLN A 281 8.87 -35.79 -2.47
N VAL A 282 9.24 -36.05 -3.73
CA VAL A 282 8.52 -36.99 -4.60
C VAL A 282 8.55 -38.41 -4.02
N GLU A 283 9.70 -38.81 -3.50
CA GLU A 283 9.91 -40.13 -2.90
C GLU A 283 9.13 -40.29 -1.58
N ASN A 284 9.09 -39.24 -0.74
CA ASN A 284 8.25 -39.20 0.46
C ASN A 284 6.74 -39.20 0.14
N ILE A 285 6.33 -38.63 -0.99
CA ILE A 285 4.94 -38.69 -1.46
C ILE A 285 4.63 -40.09 -2.04
N LYS A 286 5.56 -40.70 -2.78
CA LYS A 286 5.45 -42.07 -3.32
C LYS A 286 5.42 -43.12 -2.21
N SER A 287 6.28 -43.00 -1.20
CA SER A 287 6.31 -43.93 -0.07
C SER A 287 5.03 -43.85 0.76
N LYS A 288 4.51 -42.64 1.02
CA LYS A 288 3.20 -42.47 1.66
C LYS A 288 2.05 -43.06 0.84
N ARG A 289 2.08 -42.97 -0.50
CA ARG A 289 1.08 -43.63 -1.36
C ARG A 289 1.20 -45.16 -1.35
N ARG A 290 2.41 -45.72 -1.31
CA ARG A 290 2.62 -47.18 -1.21
C ARG A 290 2.10 -47.76 0.10
N VAL A 291 2.28 -47.05 1.21
CA VAL A 291 1.76 -47.47 2.53
C VAL A 291 0.23 -47.42 2.57
N SER A 292 -0.41 -46.42 1.95
CA SER A 292 -1.87 -46.37 1.84
C SER A 292 -2.44 -47.46 0.92
N TYR A 293 -1.75 -47.83 -0.15
CA TYR A 293 -2.20 -48.91 -1.05
C TYR A 293 -2.04 -50.29 -0.40
N SER A 294 -0.91 -50.52 0.29
CA SER A 294 -0.65 -51.77 1.03
C SER A 294 -1.65 -52.02 2.16
N LYS A 295 -2.17 -50.96 2.79
CA LYS A 295 -3.24 -51.08 3.81
C LYS A 295 -4.60 -51.46 3.23
N TYR A 296 -4.85 -51.23 1.94
CA TYR A 296 -6.10 -51.60 1.28
C TYR A 296 -6.08 -53.03 0.74
N THR A 297 -4.92 -53.52 0.29
CA THR A 297 -4.74 -54.90 -0.20
C THR A 297 -4.55 -55.95 0.90
N SER A 298 -4.55 -55.54 2.18
CA SER A 298 -4.43 -56.44 3.34
C SER A 298 -5.75 -56.62 4.10
N ILE A 299 -6.88 -56.21 3.50
CA ILE A 299 -8.24 -56.29 4.07
C ILE A 299 -9.16 -57.20 3.21
N GLU A 300 -8.64 -57.78 2.12
CA GLU A 300 -9.24 -58.93 1.42
C GLU A 300 -8.41 -60.19 1.70
#